data_AF-A0AAW6Y2X5-F1
#
_entry.id   AF-A0AAW6Y2X5-F1
#
_cell.length_a   1.000
_cell.length_b   1.000
_cell.length_c   1.000
_cell.angle_alpha   90.00
_cell.angle_beta   90.00
_cell.angle_gamma   90.00
#
_symmetry.space_group_name_H-M   'P 1'
#
loop_
_entity.id
_entity.type
_entity.pdbx_description
1 polymer ?
#
loop_
_entity_poly.entity_id
_entity_poly.type
_entity_poly.pdbx_seq_one_letter_code
_entity_poly.pdbx_strand_id
1 'polypeptide(L)'
;MNSYANNPSNSASSVSASHNNLRKVLIVAVIVVVLAIVSAFIWPGWALNRQQPQSAKTQVSSAKTPSIKSKDLPSTSTALLRSMPDSVLDFARVDASPSAKWSSASPLEEYTVRYSTGESGSDVSVVVAQWSSRDLANKQYELLTDALAGSDIASGKIQVAGKATGSYVLKADDNSKTKASAIWQNDTVVFEVTGLKQSVERFYKQFPM
;
A
#
# COMPACT_ATOMS: atom_id res chain seq x y z
N MET A 1 33.76 25.38 60.96
CA MET A 1 33.63 24.41 62.05
C MET A 1 32.23 24.51 62.63
N ASN A 2 31.56 23.36 62.75
CA ASN A 2 30.26 23.07 63.40
C ASN A 2 29.02 23.50 62.58
N SER A 3 28.32 22.64 61.82
CA SER A 3 27.70 21.32 62.06
C SER A 3 26.40 21.36 62.87
N TYR A 4 25.47 20.48 62.47
CA TYR A 4 24.14 20.10 63.03
C TYR A 4 22.94 20.91 62.48
N ALA A 5 22.13 20.45 61.52
CA ALA A 5 21.33 19.22 61.34
C ALA A 5 19.89 19.31 61.91
N ASN A 6 18.93 19.14 60.99
CA ASN A 6 17.59 18.53 61.08
C ASN A 6 16.48 19.06 62.01
N ASN A 7 15.43 19.63 61.38
CA ASN A 7 14.04 19.10 61.18
C ASN A 7 13.28 18.43 62.35
N PRO A 8 11.94 18.24 62.30
CA PRO A 8 10.82 19.05 61.80
C PRO A 8 9.79 19.32 62.94
N SER A 9 8.77 20.15 62.70
CA SER A 9 7.50 20.01 63.46
C SER A 9 6.29 20.18 62.55
N ASN A 10 5.52 19.09 62.51
CA ASN A 10 4.19 18.97 61.97
C ASN A 10 3.30 20.15 62.37
N SER A 11 2.57 20.68 61.39
CA SER A 11 1.24 21.22 61.63
C SER A 11 0.30 20.56 60.63
N ALA A 12 -0.34 19.49 61.09
CA ALA A 12 -1.58 19.01 60.52
C ALA A 12 -2.58 20.17 60.57
N SER A 13 -3.10 20.55 59.41
CA SER A 13 -4.29 21.37 59.30
C SER A 13 -5.14 20.74 58.22
N SER A 14 -6.00 19.84 58.68
CA SER A 14 -7.16 19.31 57.99
C SER A 14 -7.99 20.48 57.44
N VAL A 15 -7.86 20.75 56.14
CA VAL A 15 -8.77 21.66 55.44
C VAL A 15 -10.06 20.89 55.16
N SER A 16 -10.95 20.92 56.15
CA SER A 16 -12.36 20.63 55.95
C SER A 16 -12.96 21.78 55.15
N ALA A 17 -12.90 21.66 53.81
CA ALA A 17 -13.57 22.57 52.89
C ALA A 17 -14.41 21.76 51.90
N SER A 18 -15.69 21.64 52.24
CA SER A 18 -16.82 21.42 51.34
C SER A 18 -16.74 20.20 50.40
N HIS A 19 -16.93 19.01 50.98
CA HIS A 19 -17.33 17.81 50.22
C HIS A 19 -18.55 18.03 49.32
N ASN A 20 -19.37 19.06 49.59
CA ASN A 20 -20.55 19.40 48.79
C ASN A 20 -20.19 20.03 47.44
N ASN A 21 -19.08 20.78 47.33
CA ASN A 21 -18.67 21.37 46.07
C ASN A 21 -17.94 20.35 45.18
N LEU A 22 -17.09 19.50 45.78
CA LEU A 22 -16.39 18.45 45.03
C LEU A 22 -17.37 17.39 44.49
N ARG A 23 -18.37 16.98 45.28
CA ARG A 23 -19.43 16.06 44.84
C ARG A 23 -20.31 16.68 43.75
N LYS A 24 -20.63 17.97 43.83
CA LYS A 24 -21.37 18.68 42.77
C LYS A 24 -20.57 18.75 41.47
N VAL A 25 -19.28 19.08 41.53
CA VAL A 25 -18.40 19.12 40.35
C VAL A 25 -18.24 17.73 39.73
N LEU A 26 -18.10 16.68 40.56
CA LEU A 26 -18.00 15.30 40.07
C LEU A 26 -19.30 14.82 39.40
N ILE A 27 -20.47 15.15 39.96
CA ILE A 27 -21.78 14.83 39.37
C ILE A 27 -21.94 15.56 38.03
N VAL A 28 -21.57 16.83 37.95
CA VAL A 28 -21.61 17.59 36.68
C VAL A 28 -20.64 16.98 35.65
N ALA A 29 -19.43 16.60 36.04
CA ALA A 29 -18.46 15.97 35.14
C ALA A 29 -18.95 14.61 34.61
N VAL A 30 -19.56 13.78 35.46
CA VAL A 30 -20.14 12.49 35.04
C VAL A 30 -21.34 12.69 34.12
N ILE A 31 -22.20 13.68 34.38
CA ILE A 31 -23.32 14.03 33.49
C ILE A 31 -22.80 14.51 32.12
N VAL A 32 -21.74 15.31 32.08
CA VAL A 32 -21.13 15.78 30.82
C VAL A 32 -20.53 14.61 30.03
N VAL A 33 -19.85 13.68 30.68
CA VAL A 33 -19.28 12.49 30.03
C VAL A 33 -20.38 11.56 29.52
N VAL A 34 -21.45 11.32 30.30
CA VAL A 34 -22.59 10.51 29.88
C VAL A 34 -23.35 11.19 28.73
N LEU A 35 -23.55 12.51 28.76
CA LEU A 35 -24.13 13.27 27.64
C LEU A 35 -23.26 13.21 26.38
N ALA A 36 -21.93 13.21 26.51
CA ALA A 36 -21.00 13.06 25.39
C ALA A 36 -21.03 11.65 24.77
N ILE A 37 -21.25 10.61 25.58
CA ILE A 37 -21.36 9.22 25.10
C ILE A 37 -22.74 8.97 24.46
N VAL A 38 -23.80 9.58 24.98
CA VAL A 38 -25.15 9.46 24.42
C VAL A 38 -25.30 10.30 23.14
N SER A 39 -24.61 11.43 23.00
CA SER A 39 -24.61 12.22 21.76
C SER A 39 -23.82 11.59 20.60
N ALA A 40 -22.89 10.67 20.89
CA ALA A 40 -22.22 9.87 19.87
C ALA A 40 -23.15 8.81 19.22
N PHE A 41 -24.30 8.51 19.84
CA PHE A 41 -25.25 7.48 19.37
C PHE A 41 -26.62 8.03 18.93
N ILE A 42 -26.84 9.35 18.98
CA ILE A 42 -28.00 10.02 18.37
C ILE A 42 -27.48 10.90 17.24
N TRP A 43 -27.03 10.25 16.16
CA TRP A 43 -26.65 10.94 14.93
C TRP A 43 -27.70 10.69 13.84
N PRO A 44 -28.67 11.61 13.64
CA PRO A 44 -29.38 11.69 12.39
C PRO A 44 -28.42 12.30 11.36
N GLY A 45 -28.09 11.55 10.29
CA GLY A 45 -27.10 11.88 9.26
C GLY A 45 -27.29 13.20 8.49
N TRP A 46 -27.03 14.35 9.13
CA TRP A 46 -27.25 15.69 8.57
C TRP A 46 -26.08 16.67 8.80
N ALA A 47 -24.88 16.18 9.08
CA ALA A 47 -23.65 16.95 8.79
C ALA A 47 -22.80 16.31 7.68
N LEU A 48 -23.41 15.44 6.87
CA LEU A 48 -22.95 15.30 5.48
C LEU A 48 -23.22 16.64 4.80
N ASN A 49 -22.15 17.27 4.33
CA ASN A 49 -22.20 18.21 3.22
C ASN A 49 -22.99 17.55 2.09
N ARG A 50 -24.30 17.83 2.01
CA ARG A 50 -25.15 17.42 0.90
C ARG A 50 -24.89 18.35 -0.29
N GLN A 51 -23.65 18.35 -0.76
CA GLN A 51 -23.51 18.07 -2.17
C GLN A 51 -24.08 16.66 -2.33
N GLN A 52 -25.19 16.54 -3.07
CA GLN A 52 -25.54 15.25 -3.64
C GLN A 52 -24.21 14.58 -4.03
N PRO A 53 -23.92 13.35 -3.57
CA PRO A 53 -23.27 12.46 -4.50
C PRO A 53 -24.28 12.44 -5.64
N GLN A 54 -24.04 13.28 -6.64
CA GLN A 54 -24.34 12.90 -8.00
C GLN A 54 -23.97 11.44 -7.99
N SER A 55 -24.94 10.58 -8.26
CA SER A 55 -24.60 9.25 -8.70
C SER A 55 -23.76 9.48 -9.96
N ALA A 56 -22.46 9.78 -9.79
CA ALA A 56 -21.46 8.87 -10.22
C ALA A 56 -22.00 7.50 -9.80
N LYS A 57 -22.85 6.95 -10.68
CA LYS A 57 -22.47 5.73 -11.33
C LYS A 57 -20.96 5.84 -11.38
N THR A 58 -20.28 5.22 -10.42
CA THR A 58 -19.01 4.59 -10.74
C THR A 58 -19.46 3.74 -11.90
N GLN A 59 -19.36 4.32 -13.09
CA GLN A 59 -19.34 3.58 -14.32
C GLN A 59 -18.22 2.65 -13.96
N VAL A 60 -18.60 1.41 -13.63
CA VAL A 60 -17.68 0.30 -13.64
C VAL A 60 -17.23 0.39 -15.08
N SER A 61 -16.14 1.13 -15.29
CA SER A 61 -15.60 1.37 -16.61
C SER A 61 -15.29 -0.05 -17.01
N SER A 62 -16.12 -0.60 -17.90
CA SER A 62 -15.91 -1.91 -18.48
C SER A 62 -14.42 -2.01 -18.69
N ALA A 63 -13.76 -3.00 -18.05
CA ALA A 63 -12.31 -3.12 -18.11
C ALA A 63 -11.91 -2.93 -19.56
N LYS A 64 -11.23 -1.82 -19.87
CA LYS A 64 -11.05 -1.39 -21.25
C LYS A 64 -10.26 -2.49 -21.93
N THR A 65 -10.88 -3.24 -22.82
CA THR A 65 -10.20 -4.33 -23.54
C THR A 65 -9.07 -3.71 -24.38
N PRO A 66 -7.89 -4.34 -24.47
CA PRO A 66 -6.81 -3.79 -25.28
C PRO A 66 -7.27 -3.67 -26.74
N SER A 67 -6.88 -2.56 -27.37
CA SER A 67 -7.14 -2.30 -28.80
C SER A 67 -6.20 -3.07 -29.73
N ILE A 68 -5.12 -3.63 -29.19
CA ILE A 68 -4.14 -4.45 -29.90
C ILE A 68 -4.18 -5.89 -29.40
N LYS A 69 -3.83 -6.84 -30.27
CA LYS A 69 -3.75 -8.26 -29.91
C LYS A 69 -2.49 -8.53 -29.08
N SER A 70 -2.61 -9.40 -28.08
CA SER A 70 -1.44 -9.95 -27.39
C SER A 70 -0.59 -10.82 -28.31
N LYS A 71 0.72 -10.85 -28.03
CA LYS A 71 1.67 -11.78 -28.61
C LYS A 71 1.63 -13.09 -27.80
N ASP A 72 1.45 -14.19 -28.51
CA ASP A 72 1.44 -15.51 -27.92
C ASP A 72 2.83 -15.86 -27.37
N LEU A 73 2.84 -16.55 -26.23
CA LEU A 73 4.07 -17.10 -25.68
C LEU A 73 4.47 -18.38 -26.42
N PRO A 74 5.77 -18.71 -26.51
CA PRO A 74 6.20 -20.02 -26.97
C PRO A 74 5.50 -21.16 -26.20
N SER A 75 5.15 -22.24 -26.89
CA SER A 75 4.55 -23.42 -26.24
C SER A 75 5.47 -24.03 -25.18
N THR A 76 6.77 -23.75 -25.23
CA THR A 76 7.81 -24.18 -24.29
C THR A 76 8.02 -23.24 -23.09
N SER A 77 7.23 -22.17 -22.95
CA SER A 77 7.33 -21.24 -21.82
C SER A 77 7.16 -21.93 -20.46
N THR A 78 7.81 -21.41 -19.43
CA THR A 78 7.74 -21.94 -18.07
C THR A 78 6.40 -21.63 -17.40
N ALA A 79 6.16 -22.23 -16.22
CA ALA A 79 4.94 -21.95 -15.47
C ALA A 79 4.84 -20.47 -15.06
N LEU A 80 5.95 -19.84 -14.63
CA LEU A 80 5.98 -18.42 -14.32
C LEU A 80 5.65 -17.57 -15.54
N LEU A 81 6.29 -17.83 -16.69
CA LEU A 81 6.02 -17.01 -17.86
C LEU A 81 4.58 -17.21 -18.37
N ARG A 82 4.03 -18.42 -18.28
CA ARG A 82 2.62 -18.70 -18.62
C ARG A 82 1.61 -18.08 -17.65
N SER A 83 1.99 -17.79 -16.40
CA SER A 83 1.11 -17.11 -15.44
C SER A 83 1.01 -15.60 -15.72
N MET A 84 1.93 -15.04 -16.51
CA MET A 84 1.85 -13.64 -16.95
C MET A 84 0.65 -13.47 -17.90
N PRO A 85 -0.33 -12.63 -17.58
CA PRO A 85 -1.58 -12.55 -18.33
C PRO A 85 -1.36 -12.01 -19.75
N ASP A 86 -2.22 -12.43 -20.68
CA ASP A 86 -2.22 -11.89 -22.06
C ASP A 86 -2.56 -10.40 -22.08
N SER A 87 -3.38 -9.96 -21.13
CA SER A 87 -3.75 -8.55 -20.98
C SER A 87 -4.04 -8.18 -19.54
N VAL A 88 -3.86 -6.90 -19.24
CA VAL A 88 -4.22 -6.26 -17.97
C VAL A 88 -4.88 -4.93 -18.33
N LEU A 89 -6.18 -4.76 -18.07
CA LEU A 89 -6.95 -3.63 -18.61
C LEU A 89 -6.74 -3.50 -20.13
N ASP A 90 -6.36 -2.32 -20.61
CA ASP A 90 -6.13 -1.97 -22.01
C ASP A 90 -4.71 -2.30 -22.49
N PHE A 91 -3.91 -2.93 -21.65
CA PHE A 91 -2.57 -3.35 -21.99
C PHE A 91 -2.55 -4.79 -22.47
N ALA A 92 -2.06 -5.03 -23.69
CA ALA A 92 -1.76 -6.36 -24.20
C ALA A 92 -0.28 -6.70 -24.00
N ARG A 93 0.02 -7.95 -23.65
CA ARG A 93 1.39 -8.47 -23.65
C ARG A 93 1.91 -8.49 -25.09
N VAL A 94 2.92 -7.71 -25.38
CA VAL A 94 3.46 -7.53 -26.74
C VAL A 94 4.87 -8.08 -26.88
N ASP A 95 5.55 -8.33 -25.77
CA ASP A 95 6.82 -9.05 -25.78
C ASP A 95 7.09 -9.75 -24.45
N ALA A 96 7.92 -10.79 -24.50
CA ALA A 96 8.37 -11.56 -23.37
C ALA A 96 9.71 -12.22 -23.71
N SER A 97 10.76 -11.90 -22.95
CA SER A 97 12.11 -12.43 -23.16
C SER A 97 12.80 -12.74 -21.85
N PRO A 98 13.77 -13.68 -21.82
CA PRO A 98 14.65 -13.86 -20.68
C PRO A 98 15.32 -12.55 -20.29
N SER A 99 15.59 -12.39 -19.00
CA SER A 99 16.27 -11.22 -18.44
C SER A 99 17.38 -11.67 -17.49
N ALA A 100 18.34 -10.78 -17.24
CA ALA A 100 19.51 -11.04 -16.42
C ALA A 100 19.77 -9.91 -15.39
N LYS A 101 18.76 -9.06 -15.15
CA LYS A 101 18.79 -7.89 -14.27
C LYS A 101 19.12 -8.26 -12.82
N TRP A 102 18.67 -9.42 -12.36
CA TRP A 102 18.85 -9.89 -10.99
C TRP A 102 19.69 -11.17 -10.91
N SER A 103 20.53 -11.44 -11.91
CA SER A 103 21.42 -12.63 -11.93
C SER A 103 22.27 -12.77 -10.65
N SER A 104 22.70 -11.66 -10.05
CA SER A 104 23.46 -11.67 -8.79
C SER A 104 22.66 -12.19 -7.59
N ALA A 105 21.33 -12.12 -7.66
CA ALA A 105 20.42 -12.69 -6.67
C ALA A 105 20.03 -14.15 -6.97
N SER A 106 20.55 -14.72 -8.07
CA SER A 106 20.37 -16.12 -8.47
C SER A 106 18.90 -16.59 -8.50
N PRO A 107 18.01 -15.91 -9.25
CA PRO A 107 16.66 -16.43 -9.47
C PRO A 107 16.71 -17.75 -10.25
N LEU A 108 15.69 -18.59 -10.07
CA LEU A 108 15.49 -19.81 -10.86
C LEU A 108 15.18 -19.49 -12.32
N GLU A 109 14.43 -18.41 -12.53
CA GLU A 109 14.06 -17.87 -13.83
C GLU A 109 13.72 -16.38 -13.70
N GLU A 110 14.01 -15.62 -14.75
CA GLU A 110 13.77 -14.17 -14.82
C GLU A 110 13.38 -13.77 -16.25
N TYR A 111 12.34 -12.94 -16.37
CA TYR A 111 11.84 -12.44 -17.64
C TYR A 111 11.59 -10.94 -17.59
N THR A 112 11.80 -10.28 -18.73
CA THR A 112 11.21 -8.98 -19.01
C THR A 112 10.00 -9.19 -19.90
N VAL A 113 8.84 -8.70 -19.46
CA VAL A 113 7.57 -8.76 -20.18
C VAL A 113 7.10 -7.34 -20.46
N ARG A 114 6.80 -7.04 -21.72
CA ARG A 114 6.32 -5.72 -22.14
C ARG A 114 4.83 -5.76 -22.43
N TYR A 115 4.13 -4.78 -21.87
CA TYR A 115 2.70 -4.56 -22.01
C TYR A 115 2.47 -3.21 -22.68
N SER A 116 1.54 -3.14 -23.64
CA SER A 116 1.29 -1.93 -24.43
C SER A 116 -0.18 -1.73 -24.71
N THR A 117 -0.60 -0.47 -24.82
CA THR A 117 -1.93 -0.09 -25.33
C THR A 117 -1.92 0.13 -26.85
N GLY A 118 -0.76 0.01 -27.51
CA GLY A 118 -0.56 0.40 -28.90
C GLY A 118 -0.29 1.89 -29.10
N GLU A 119 -0.40 2.70 -28.04
CA GLU A 119 -0.08 4.13 -28.05
C GLU A 119 1.40 4.34 -27.69
N SER A 120 2.06 5.27 -28.39
CA SER A 120 3.47 5.58 -28.14
C SER A 120 3.66 6.14 -26.73
N GLY A 121 4.64 5.60 -26.00
CA GLY A 121 5.01 6.06 -24.66
C GLY A 121 4.15 5.50 -23.53
N SER A 122 3.08 4.75 -23.82
CA SER A 122 2.18 4.18 -22.81
C SER A 122 2.64 2.82 -22.28
N ASP A 123 3.69 2.24 -22.84
CA ASP A 123 4.18 0.91 -22.49
C ASP A 123 4.57 0.77 -21.01
N VAL A 124 4.33 -0.42 -20.50
CA VAL A 124 4.71 -0.87 -19.17
C VAL A 124 5.69 -2.03 -19.32
N SER A 125 6.83 -1.94 -18.65
CA SER A 125 7.83 -3.01 -18.58
C SER A 125 7.74 -3.69 -17.22
N VAL A 126 7.60 -5.01 -17.22
CA VAL A 126 7.54 -5.87 -16.03
C VAL A 126 8.79 -6.75 -16.04
N VAL A 127 9.67 -6.60 -15.05
CA VAL A 127 10.67 -7.62 -14.73
C VAL A 127 10.05 -8.53 -13.68
N VAL A 128 10.02 -9.83 -13.95
CA VAL A 128 9.49 -10.84 -13.04
C VAL A 128 10.52 -11.95 -12.86
N ALA A 129 10.69 -12.42 -11.63
CA ALA A 129 11.55 -13.55 -11.34
C ALA A 129 11.01 -14.40 -10.19
N GLN A 130 11.41 -15.66 -10.18
CA GLN A 130 11.10 -16.61 -9.12
C GLN A 130 12.37 -17.10 -8.43
N TRP A 131 12.30 -17.25 -7.11
CA TRP A 131 13.35 -17.86 -6.29
C TRP A 131 12.94 -19.23 -5.76
N SER A 132 13.92 -20.00 -5.30
CA SER A 132 13.70 -21.31 -4.66
C SER A 132 13.06 -21.23 -3.28
N SER A 133 13.05 -20.05 -2.65
CA SER A 133 12.41 -19.83 -1.36
C SER A 133 11.87 -18.41 -1.21
N ARG A 134 10.90 -18.26 -0.31
CA ARG A 134 10.33 -16.96 0.05
C ARG A 134 11.36 -16.01 0.65
N ASP A 135 12.31 -16.52 1.42
CA ASP A 135 13.34 -15.68 2.06
C ASP A 135 14.28 -15.04 1.03
N LEU A 136 14.64 -15.78 -0.03
CA LEU A 136 15.45 -15.26 -1.12
C LEU A 136 14.68 -14.21 -1.94
N ALA A 137 13.40 -14.48 -2.24
CA ALA A 137 12.53 -13.49 -2.88
C ALA A 137 12.36 -12.23 -2.02
N ASN A 138 12.17 -12.38 -0.71
CA ASN A 138 12.04 -11.24 0.21
C ASN A 138 13.33 -10.41 0.27
N LYS A 139 14.50 -11.06 0.28
CA LYS A 139 15.79 -10.35 0.22
C LYS A 139 15.92 -9.51 -1.05
N GLN A 140 15.52 -10.04 -2.21
CA GLN A 140 15.52 -9.25 -3.44
C GLN A 140 14.50 -8.11 -3.40
N TYR A 141 13.30 -8.36 -2.88
CA TYR A 141 12.28 -7.34 -2.70
C TYR A 141 12.79 -6.17 -1.86
N GLU A 142 13.38 -6.45 -0.69
CA GLU A 142 13.94 -5.43 0.21
C GLU A 142 15.05 -4.63 -0.48
N LEU A 143 15.99 -5.31 -1.15
CA LEU A 143 17.05 -4.65 -1.93
C LEU A 143 16.49 -3.70 -2.98
N LEU A 144 15.44 -4.09 -3.70
CA LEU A 144 14.81 -3.24 -4.72
C LEU A 144 14.08 -2.06 -4.07
N THR A 145 13.34 -2.27 -2.98
CA THR A 145 12.59 -1.19 -2.32
C THR A 145 13.48 -0.18 -1.63
N ASP A 146 14.62 -0.62 -1.08
CA ASP A 146 15.62 0.24 -0.46
C ASP A 146 16.36 1.08 -1.52
N ALA A 147 16.62 0.50 -2.69
CA ALA A 147 17.21 1.20 -3.82
C ALA A 147 16.22 2.11 -4.56
N LEU A 148 14.91 1.98 -4.30
CA LEU A 148 13.89 2.76 -5.02
C LEU A 148 13.85 4.21 -4.51
N ALA A 149 14.54 5.09 -5.24
CA ALA A 149 14.40 6.54 -5.11
C ALA A 149 13.02 6.99 -5.59
N GLY A 150 12.57 8.17 -5.15
CA GLY A 150 11.22 8.62 -5.45
C GLY A 150 10.39 9.09 -4.28
N SER A 151 9.34 9.85 -4.61
CA SER A 151 8.24 10.12 -3.69
C SER A 151 7.31 8.91 -3.58
N ASP A 152 6.92 8.54 -2.37
CA ASP A 152 5.94 7.49 -2.12
C ASP A 152 4.56 7.84 -2.73
N ILE A 153 3.99 6.90 -3.47
CA ILE A 153 2.60 6.99 -3.97
C ILE A 153 1.71 6.06 -3.14
N ALA A 154 2.14 4.81 -2.94
CA ALA A 154 1.40 3.81 -2.16
C ALA A 154 2.31 2.68 -1.68
N SER A 155 1.98 2.07 -0.55
CA SER A 155 2.61 0.83 -0.08
C SER A 155 1.62 0.04 0.77
N GLY A 156 1.87 -1.26 0.96
CA GLY A 156 0.97 -2.11 1.74
C GLY A 156 1.32 -3.58 1.74
N LYS A 157 0.44 -4.37 2.36
CA LYS A 157 0.52 -5.84 2.39
C LYS A 157 -0.43 -6.42 1.35
N ILE A 158 0.02 -7.47 0.67
CA ILE A 158 -0.83 -8.30 -0.19
C ILE A 158 -1.40 -9.41 0.70
N GLN A 159 -2.72 -9.59 0.66
CA GLN A 159 -3.43 -10.57 1.48
C GLN A 159 -4.26 -11.52 0.61
N VAL A 160 -4.19 -12.82 0.90
CA VAL A 160 -5.07 -13.85 0.35
C VAL A 160 -5.85 -14.46 1.51
N ALA A 161 -7.18 -14.40 1.43
CA ALA A 161 -8.09 -14.85 2.51
C ALA A 161 -7.72 -14.26 3.90
N GLY A 162 -7.32 -12.99 3.94
CA GLY A 162 -6.93 -12.28 5.18
C GLY A 162 -5.52 -12.57 5.69
N LYS A 163 -4.77 -13.48 5.05
CA LYS A 163 -3.38 -13.78 5.41
C LYS A 163 -2.42 -13.00 4.52
N ALA A 164 -1.44 -12.31 5.12
CA ALA A 164 -0.41 -11.60 4.37
C ALA A 164 0.50 -12.57 3.59
N THR A 165 0.42 -12.52 2.26
CA THR A 165 1.24 -13.33 1.32
C THR A 165 2.39 -12.54 0.73
N GLY A 166 2.33 -11.21 0.79
CA GLY A 166 3.33 -10.35 0.17
C GLY A 166 3.29 -8.89 0.64
N SER A 167 4.11 -8.06 -0.01
CA SER A 167 4.14 -6.61 0.19
C SER A 167 4.31 -5.90 -1.15
N TYR A 168 3.93 -4.62 -1.19
CA TYR A 168 4.17 -3.78 -2.36
C TYR A 168 4.58 -2.36 -1.98
N VAL A 169 5.30 -1.72 -2.90
CA VAL A 169 5.65 -0.29 -2.89
C VAL A 169 5.47 0.26 -4.29
N LEU A 170 4.90 1.46 -4.39
CA LEU A 170 4.78 2.23 -5.62
C LEU A 170 5.35 3.64 -5.35
N LYS A 171 6.35 4.04 -6.12
CA LYS A 171 6.99 5.36 -6.04
C LYS A 171 7.02 6.05 -7.39
N ALA A 172 6.92 7.38 -7.38
CA ALA A 172 7.24 8.20 -8.55
C ALA A 172 8.75 8.26 -8.74
N ASP A 173 9.24 8.33 -9.98
CA ASP A 173 10.68 8.45 -10.24
C ASP A 173 11.18 9.88 -9.96
N ASP A 174 12.23 10.03 -9.14
CA ASP A 174 12.82 11.33 -8.82
C ASP A 174 13.46 12.02 -10.03
N ASN A 175 14.00 11.23 -10.98
CA ASN A 175 14.59 11.74 -12.21
C ASN A 175 13.53 12.08 -13.26
N SER A 176 12.29 11.60 -13.08
CA SER A 176 11.21 11.83 -14.03
C SER A 176 9.83 11.76 -13.36
N LYS A 177 9.25 12.93 -13.06
CA LYS A 177 7.92 13.04 -12.42
C LYS A 177 6.78 12.41 -13.22
N THR A 178 7.00 12.06 -14.49
CA THR A 178 6.03 11.38 -15.35
C THR A 178 6.16 9.87 -15.32
N LYS A 179 7.20 9.31 -14.69
CA LYS A 179 7.44 7.88 -14.53
C LYS A 179 7.19 7.43 -13.10
N ALA A 180 6.92 6.14 -12.94
CA ALA A 180 6.80 5.49 -11.65
C ALA A 180 7.31 4.06 -11.72
N SER A 181 7.56 3.50 -10.55
CA SER A 181 7.93 2.10 -10.38
C SER A 181 7.10 1.45 -9.27
N ALA A 182 6.53 0.29 -9.55
CA ALA A 182 5.91 -0.58 -8.55
C ALA A 182 6.79 -1.81 -8.32
N ILE A 183 7.05 -2.16 -7.07
CA ILE A 183 7.70 -3.41 -6.69
C ILE A 183 6.73 -4.18 -5.82
N TRP A 184 6.53 -5.46 -6.10
CA TRP A 184 5.80 -6.33 -5.18
C TRP A 184 6.36 -7.75 -5.17
N GLN A 185 6.07 -8.44 -4.08
CA GLN A 185 6.42 -9.84 -3.88
C GLN A 185 5.13 -10.64 -3.65
N ASN A 186 5.01 -11.80 -4.30
CA ASN A 186 4.01 -12.81 -3.96
C ASN A 186 4.72 -14.15 -3.72
N ASP A 187 4.84 -14.54 -2.45
CA ASP A 187 5.56 -15.73 -2.01
C ASP A 187 7.00 -15.79 -2.57
N THR A 188 7.28 -16.66 -3.55
CA THR A 188 8.62 -16.83 -4.15
C THR A 188 8.87 -15.95 -5.37
N VAL A 189 7.91 -15.13 -5.78
CA VAL A 189 7.98 -14.32 -7.00
C VAL A 189 8.11 -12.84 -6.66
N VAL A 190 9.01 -12.12 -7.33
CA VAL A 190 9.16 -10.66 -7.24
C VAL A 190 8.91 -10.05 -8.60
N PHE A 191 8.22 -8.92 -8.59
CA PHE A 191 7.87 -8.14 -9.76
C PHE A 191 8.39 -6.71 -9.58
N GLU A 192 8.94 -6.16 -10.64
CA GLU A 192 9.24 -4.74 -10.77
C GLU A 192 8.57 -4.22 -12.04
N VAL A 193 7.73 -3.21 -11.90
CA VAL A 193 7.01 -2.59 -13.00
C VAL A 193 7.43 -1.16 -13.14
N THR A 194 7.79 -0.78 -14.37
CA THR A 194 8.23 0.58 -14.70
C THR A 194 7.49 1.09 -15.93
N GLY A 195 7.28 2.40 -15.99
CA GLY A 195 6.55 3.04 -17.10
C GLY A 195 6.10 4.45 -16.73
N LEU A 196 5.17 5.00 -17.51
CA LEU A 196 4.51 6.25 -17.12
C LEU A 196 3.72 6.06 -15.83
N LYS A 197 3.71 7.08 -14.97
CA LYS A 197 3.06 7.05 -13.66
C LYS A 197 1.62 6.56 -13.73
N GLN A 198 0.83 7.14 -14.64
CA GLN A 198 -0.58 6.74 -14.83
C GLN A 198 -0.71 5.30 -15.33
N SER A 199 0.18 4.85 -16.23
CA SER A 199 0.17 3.47 -16.74
C SER A 199 0.50 2.48 -15.62
N VAL A 200 1.55 2.73 -14.86
CA VAL A 200 1.99 1.86 -13.74
C VAL A 200 0.93 1.79 -12.65
N GLU A 201 0.34 2.92 -12.25
CA GLU A 201 -0.73 2.96 -11.25
C GLU A 201 -1.96 2.13 -11.65
N ARG A 202 -2.36 2.21 -12.92
CA ARG A 202 -3.51 1.44 -13.44
C ARG A 202 -3.17 -0.03 -13.60
N PHE A 203 -2.01 -0.33 -14.16
CA PHE A 203 -1.54 -1.67 -14.44
C PHE A 203 -1.36 -2.47 -13.14
N TYR A 204 -0.62 -1.93 -12.19
CA TYR A 204 -0.33 -2.59 -10.91
C TYR A 204 -1.62 -2.94 -10.14
N LYS A 205 -2.58 -2.03 -10.07
CA LYS A 205 -3.84 -2.24 -9.33
C LYS A 205 -4.72 -3.35 -9.90
N GLN A 206 -4.60 -3.64 -11.21
CA GLN A 206 -5.41 -4.63 -11.88
C GLN A 206 -4.62 -5.89 -12.26
N PHE A 207 -3.32 -5.93 -11.97
CA PHE A 207 -2.52 -7.10 -12.23
C PHE A 207 -3.05 -8.28 -11.40
N PRO A 208 -3.30 -9.45 -12.01
CA PRO A 208 -3.76 -10.62 -11.26
C PRO A 208 -2.68 -11.06 -10.29
N MET A 209 -3.02 -11.07 -9.00
CA MET A 209 -2.15 -11.45 -7.88
C MET A 209 -2.40 -12.88 -7.44
#